data_AF-J7GRS2-F1
#
_entry.id   AF-J7GRS2-F1
#
_cell.length_a   1.000
_cell.length_b   1.000
_cell.length_c   1.000
_cell.angle_alpha   90.00
_cell.angle_beta   90.00
_cell.angle_gamma   90.00
#
_symmetry.space_group_name_H-M   'P 1'
#
loop_
_entity.id
_entity.type
_entity.pdbx_description
1 polymer ?
#
loop_
_entity_poly.entity_id
_entity_poly.type
_entity_poly.pdbx_seq_one_letter_code
_entity_poly.pdbx_strand_id
1 'polypeptide(L)'
;MLLAALYCLLWSFRTSAGHFPRACASSKSLMEKQCCPPWAGDGSPCGRLSGRGSCQDVILSTAPLGPQFPFTGVDDRESWPSIFYNRTCQCFGNFMGFNCGSCKFGFRGPRCTERRLLVRRNIFDLSVPEKNKFLAYLTLAKHTTSP
;
A
#
# COMPACT_ATOMS: atom_id res chain seq x y z
N MET A 1 19.35 17.24 -32.62
CA MET A 1 18.69 15.94 -32.86
C MET A 1 18.86 14.98 -31.68
N LEU A 2 20.09 14.71 -31.22
CA LEU A 2 20.34 13.84 -30.05
C LEU A 2 19.64 14.32 -28.77
N LEU A 3 19.72 15.62 -28.46
CA LEU A 3 19.09 16.22 -27.27
C LEU A 3 17.56 16.10 -27.27
N ALA A 4 16.93 16.25 -28.44
CA ALA A 4 15.48 16.08 -28.59
C ALA A 4 15.06 14.62 -28.41
N ALA A 5 15.85 13.67 -28.94
CA ALA A 5 15.62 12.24 -28.72
C ALA A 5 15.81 11.83 -27.25
N LEU A 6 16.81 12.38 -26.56
CA LEU A 6 17.05 12.14 -25.14
C LEU A 6 15.90 12.69 -24.27
N TYR A 7 15.40 13.88 -24.61
CA TYR A 7 14.26 14.50 -23.91
C TYR A 7 12.97 13.69 -24.12
N CYS A 8 12.73 13.20 -25.35
CA CYS A 8 11.62 12.30 -25.64
C CYS A 8 11.73 10.96 -24.88
N LEU A 9 12.92 10.37 -24.81
CA LEU A 9 13.14 9.13 -24.05
C LEU A 9 12.87 9.34 -22.55
N LEU A 10 13.38 10.42 -21.95
CA LEU A 10 13.15 10.76 -20.54
C LEU A 10 11.67 11.07 -20.22
N TRP A 11 10.91 11.63 -21.18
CA TRP A 11 9.46 11.84 -21.04
C TRP A 11 8.62 10.56 -21.23
N SER A 12 9.16 9.55 -21.92
CA SER A 12 8.46 8.30 -22.20
C SER A 12 8.48 7.33 -21.03
N PHE A 13 9.49 7.41 -20.16
CA PHE A 13 9.57 6.61 -18.93
C PHE A 13 8.70 7.21 -17.82
N ARG A 14 7.39 7.03 -17.91
CA ARG A 14 6.54 7.15 -16.72
C ARG A 14 6.79 5.94 -15.84
N THR A 15 7.72 6.06 -14.90
CA THR A 15 7.90 5.05 -13.86
C THR A 15 6.63 5.03 -13.00
N SER A 16 5.91 3.91 -13.01
CA SER A 16 4.84 3.68 -12.03
C SER A 16 5.47 3.33 -10.70
N ALA A 17 5.66 4.32 -9.84
CA ALA A 17 5.99 4.10 -8.43
C ALA A 17 4.72 3.66 -7.71
N GLY A 18 4.62 2.38 -7.35
CA GLY A 18 3.45 1.85 -6.66
C GLY A 18 3.67 0.45 -6.12
N HIS A 19 2.64 -0.08 -5.45
CA HIS A 19 2.58 -1.40 -4.83
C HIS A 19 3.26 -1.52 -3.47
N PHE A 20 4.59 -1.62 -3.40
CA PHE A 20 5.31 -1.68 -2.12
C PHE A 20 5.57 -0.29 -1.54
N PRO A 21 5.63 -0.15 -0.20
CA PRO A 21 6.04 1.11 0.41
C PRO A 21 7.41 1.54 -0.11
N ARG A 22 7.58 2.82 -0.44
CA ARG A 22 8.87 3.35 -0.91
C ARG A 22 10.02 3.04 0.05
N ALA A 23 9.73 3.03 1.37
CA ALA A 23 10.69 2.66 2.41
C ALA A 23 11.16 1.19 2.35
N CYS A 24 10.43 0.31 1.67
CA CYS A 24 10.78 -1.09 1.47
C CYS A 24 11.34 -1.37 0.06
N ALA A 25 11.17 -0.46 -0.90
CA ALA A 25 11.70 -0.61 -2.26
C ALA A 25 13.22 -0.31 -2.33
N SER A 26 14.00 -0.93 -1.44
CA SER A 26 15.45 -0.82 -1.36
C SER A 26 16.10 -2.18 -1.53
N SER A 27 17.34 -2.22 -2.03
CA SER A 27 18.12 -3.45 -2.15
C SER A 27 18.23 -4.16 -0.80
N LYS A 28 18.48 -3.41 0.28
CA LYS A 28 18.57 -3.95 1.64
C LYS A 28 17.28 -4.69 2.03
N SER A 29 16.13 -4.03 1.93
CA SER A 29 14.84 -4.62 2.33
C SER A 29 14.47 -5.85 1.49
N LEU A 30 14.77 -5.84 0.19
CA LEU A 30 14.52 -6.96 -0.71
C LEU A 30 15.45 -8.14 -0.42
N MET A 31 16.74 -7.89 -0.15
CA MET A 31 17.71 -8.94 0.20
C MET A 31 17.42 -9.55 1.58
N GLU A 32 17.02 -8.72 2.55
CA GLU A 32 16.59 -9.17 3.88
C GLU A 32 15.20 -9.84 3.86
N LYS A 33 14.46 -9.73 2.74
CA LYS A 33 13.06 -10.13 2.60
C LYS A 33 12.18 -9.62 3.75
N GLN A 34 12.42 -8.37 4.18
CA GLN A 34 11.69 -7.74 5.28
C GLN A 34 11.19 -6.34 4.90
N CYS A 35 9.88 -6.12 5.02
CA CYS A 35 9.25 -4.81 4.86
C CYS A 35 8.56 -4.40 6.18
N CYS A 36 9.35 -3.82 7.09
CA CYS A 36 8.89 -3.35 8.40
C CYS A 36 9.41 -1.94 8.70
N PRO A 37 8.95 -0.91 7.95
CA PRO A 37 9.49 0.43 8.08
C PRO A 37 9.10 1.07 9.43
N PRO A 38 9.90 2.04 9.90
CA PRO A 38 9.64 2.73 11.14
C PRO A 38 8.35 3.57 11.06
N TRP A 39 7.62 3.65 12.16
CA TRP A 39 6.53 4.60 12.31
C TRP A 39 7.08 5.94 12.77
N ALA A 40 6.70 7.03 12.11
CA ALA A 40 7.23 8.37 12.40
C ALA A 40 6.94 8.87 13.82
N GLY A 41 5.92 8.32 14.51
CA GLY A 41 5.56 8.77 15.85
C GLY A 41 6.48 8.28 16.97
N ASP A 42 7.09 7.09 16.84
CA ASP A 42 8.00 6.54 17.86
C ASP A 42 9.34 6.02 17.30
N GLY A 43 9.55 6.12 15.98
CA GLY A 43 10.75 5.67 15.29
C GLY A 43 10.93 4.15 15.21
N SER A 44 10.07 3.37 15.86
CA SER A 44 10.21 1.93 15.95
C SER A 44 9.59 1.22 14.74
N PRO A 45 10.14 0.08 14.30
CA PRO A 45 9.53 -0.75 13.26
C PRO A 45 8.08 -1.12 13.62
N CYS A 46 7.15 -0.84 12.71
CA CYS A 46 5.73 -1.12 12.89
C CYS A 46 5.07 -0.46 14.13
N GLY A 47 5.67 0.60 14.68
CA GLY A 47 5.16 1.29 15.87
C GLY A 47 5.13 0.41 17.13
N ARG A 48 6.10 -0.51 17.26
CA ARG A 48 6.21 -1.46 18.37
C ARG A 48 6.29 -0.77 19.73
N LEU A 49 7.06 0.29 19.87
CA LEU A 49 7.24 0.99 21.16
C LEU A 49 5.92 1.62 21.65
N SER A 50 5.04 2.00 20.74
CA SER A 50 3.70 2.51 21.04
C SER A 50 2.61 1.44 21.07
N GLY A 51 2.99 0.15 21.00
CA GLY A 51 2.04 -0.96 21.00
C GLY A 51 1.11 -1.00 19.78
N ARG A 52 1.51 -0.40 18.64
CA ARG A 52 0.68 -0.36 17.42
C ARG A 52 0.76 -1.62 16.59
N GLY A 53 1.88 -2.33 16.68
CA GLY A 53 2.13 -3.52 15.88
C GLY A 53 3.53 -4.07 16.10
N SER A 54 3.90 -5.05 15.28
CA SER A 54 5.24 -5.63 15.30
C SER A 54 5.59 -6.25 13.95
N CYS A 55 6.88 -6.36 13.67
CA CYS A 55 7.38 -7.05 12.49
C CYS A 55 7.33 -8.57 12.69
N GLN A 56 6.51 -9.28 11.92
CA GLN A 56 6.24 -10.71 12.03
C GLN A 56 6.38 -11.40 10.68
N ASP A 57 6.47 -12.74 10.70
CA ASP A 57 6.47 -13.53 9.47
C ASP A 57 5.10 -13.46 8.79
N VAL A 58 5.09 -13.45 7.47
CA VAL A 58 3.88 -13.43 6.65
C VAL A 58 3.16 -14.77 6.77
N ILE A 59 1.84 -14.72 6.94
CA ILE A 59 0.98 -15.89 6.92
C ILE A 59 0.50 -16.10 5.48
N LEU A 60 0.87 -17.23 4.89
CA LEU A 60 0.50 -17.61 3.53
C LEU A 60 -0.75 -18.50 3.53
N SER A 61 -1.52 -18.42 2.44
CA SER A 61 -2.66 -19.31 2.25
C SER A 61 -2.20 -20.75 2.06
N THR A 62 -2.85 -21.69 2.74
CA THR A 62 -2.66 -23.13 2.55
C THR A 62 -3.77 -23.76 1.69
N ALA A 63 -4.63 -22.94 1.07
CA ALA A 63 -5.70 -23.41 0.21
C ALA A 63 -5.12 -24.09 -1.04
N PRO A 64 -5.77 -25.16 -1.55
CA PRO A 64 -5.30 -25.85 -2.75
C PRO A 64 -5.37 -24.95 -3.98
N LEU A 65 -4.39 -25.10 -4.87
CA LEU A 65 -4.37 -24.40 -6.15
C LEU A 65 -5.29 -25.09 -7.15
N GLY A 66 -5.96 -24.28 -7.98
CA GLY A 66 -6.75 -24.78 -9.10
C GLY A 66 -5.85 -25.32 -10.23
N PRO A 67 -6.31 -26.31 -11.01
CA PRO A 67 -5.52 -26.92 -12.09
C PRO A 67 -5.29 -25.99 -13.28
N GLN A 68 -5.95 -24.82 -13.34
CA GLN A 68 -5.86 -23.89 -14.46
C GLN A 68 -4.49 -23.21 -14.59
N PHE A 69 -3.69 -23.22 -13.53
CA PHE A 69 -2.34 -22.70 -13.52
C PHE A 69 -1.37 -23.81 -13.10
N PRO A 70 -0.92 -24.66 -14.04
CA PRO A 70 -0.11 -25.86 -13.75
C PRO A 70 1.40 -25.54 -13.66
N PHE A 71 1.77 -24.31 -13.33
CA PHE A 71 3.15 -23.89 -13.22
C PHE A 71 3.51 -23.62 -11.76
N THR A 72 4.79 -23.74 -11.42
CA THR A 72 5.29 -23.46 -10.07
C THR A 72 6.63 -22.75 -10.16
N GLY A 73 6.78 -21.68 -9.40
CA GLY A 73 7.99 -20.88 -9.33
C GLY A 73 8.27 -20.07 -10.61
N VAL A 74 7.24 -19.78 -11.40
CA VAL A 74 7.38 -19.00 -12.65
C VAL A 74 6.76 -17.61 -12.55
N ASP A 75 5.96 -17.37 -11.51
CA ASP A 75 5.24 -16.11 -11.33
C ASP A 75 5.45 -15.54 -9.92
N ASP A 76 5.91 -14.29 -9.85
CA ASP A 76 6.20 -13.60 -8.58
C ASP A 76 4.97 -13.44 -7.66
N ARG A 77 3.77 -13.67 -8.20
CA ARG A 77 2.49 -13.61 -7.49
C ARG A 77 2.13 -14.92 -6.76
N GLU A 78 2.85 -15.99 -7.06
CA GLU A 78 2.68 -17.26 -6.34
C GLU A 78 3.01 -17.06 -4.86
N SER A 79 2.09 -17.49 -3.98
CA SER A 79 2.21 -17.28 -2.53
C SER A 79 2.50 -15.82 -2.15
N TRP A 80 1.88 -14.89 -2.86
CA TRP A 80 2.06 -13.46 -2.63
C TRP A 80 1.99 -13.09 -1.14
N PRO A 81 2.94 -12.31 -0.57
CA PRO A 81 4.11 -11.65 -1.19
C PRO A 81 5.46 -12.37 -1.02
N SER A 82 5.51 -13.69 -0.76
CA SER A 82 6.73 -14.38 -0.25
C SER A 82 7.96 -14.35 -1.16
N ILE A 83 7.77 -14.08 -2.45
CA ILE A 83 8.88 -13.89 -3.38
C ILE A 83 9.73 -12.68 -2.96
N PHE A 84 9.08 -11.60 -2.50
CA PHE A 84 9.73 -10.34 -2.12
C PHE A 84 9.98 -10.24 -0.62
N TYR A 85 8.96 -10.54 0.21
CA TYR A 85 9.06 -10.35 1.65
C TYR A 85 8.46 -11.52 2.42
N ASN A 86 9.25 -12.05 3.35
CA ASN A 86 8.83 -13.06 4.32
C ASN A 86 8.36 -12.43 5.62
N ARG A 87 8.71 -11.16 5.88
CA ARG A 87 8.34 -10.43 7.11
C ARG A 87 7.71 -9.09 6.81
N THR A 88 6.56 -8.82 7.45
CA THR A 88 5.82 -7.55 7.31
C THR A 88 5.24 -7.08 8.65
N CYS A 89 4.72 -5.87 8.68
CA CYS A 89 4.07 -5.33 9.88
C CYS A 89 2.70 -5.96 10.13
N GLN A 90 2.56 -6.64 11.27
CA GLN A 90 1.28 -7.07 11.83
C GLN A 90 0.79 -6.02 12.84
N CYS A 91 -0.29 -5.32 12.52
CA CYS A 91 -0.83 -4.26 13.37
C CYS A 91 -1.84 -4.81 14.39
N PHE A 92 -1.86 -4.21 15.59
CA PHE A 92 -2.71 -4.62 16.70
C PHE A 92 -3.98 -3.76 16.80
N GLY A 93 -5.04 -4.33 17.38
CA GLY A 93 -6.30 -3.62 17.61
C GLY A 93 -6.87 -2.99 16.35
N ASN A 94 -7.11 -1.67 16.39
CA ASN A 94 -7.67 -0.90 15.26
C ASN A 94 -6.60 -0.15 14.45
N PHE A 95 -5.32 -0.39 14.69
CA PHE A 95 -4.23 0.15 13.86
C PHE A 95 -4.12 -0.62 12.53
N MET A 96 -3.63 0.07 11.49
CA MET A 96 -3.48 -0.44 10.14
C MET A 96 -2.40 0.36 9.37
N GLY A 97 -2.14 -0.02 8.13
CA GLY A 97 -1.18 0.63 7.25
C GLY A 97 0.17 -0.09 7.27
N PHE A 98 1.04 0.26 6.32
CA PHE A 98 2.29 -0.46 6.08
C PHE A 98 3.31 -0.38 7.22
N ASN A 99 3.17 0.58 8.13
CA ASN A 99 3.97 0.74 9.36
C ASN A 99 3.10 0.84 10.63
N CYS A 100 1.83 0.44 10.55
CA CYS A 100 0.84 0.56 11.64
C CYS A 100 0.53 2.00 12.12
N GLY A 101 0.87 3.02 11.33
CA GLY A 101 0.61 4.42 11.65
C GLY A 101 -0.81 4.91 11.37
N SER A 102 -1.60 4.13 10.64
CA SER A 102 -2.97 4.49 10.25
C SER A 102 -4.01 3.70 11.06
N CYS A 103 -5.29 4.00 10.84
CA CYS A 103 -6.40 3.27 11.44
C CYS A 103 -7.10 2.37 10.42
N LYS A 104 -7.71 1.29 10.91
CA LYS A 104 -8.62 0.45 10.11
C LYS A 104 -9.77 1.28 9.54
N PHE A 105 -10.31 0.84 8.41
CA PHE A 105 -11.51 1.44 7.85
C PHE A 105 -12.62 1.50 8.90
N GLY A 106 -13.30 2.66 8.99
CA GLY A 106 -14.31 2.90 10.02
C GLY A 106 -13.77 3.47 11.33
N PHE A 107 -12.45 3.61 11.49
CA PHE A 107 -11.83 4.20 12.68
C PHE A 107 -10.96 5.42 12.33
N ARG A 108 -10.84 6.35 13.26
CA ARG A 108 -9.97 7.53 13.17
C ARG A 108 -9.44 7.95 14.55
N GLY A 109 -8.69 9.06 14.55
CA GLY A 109 -8.06 9.60 15.75
C GLY A 109 -6.70 8.97 16.02
N PRO A 110 -5.86 9.58 16.88
CA PRO A 110 -4.48 9.15 17.10
C PRO A 110 -4.36 7.72 17.66
N ARG A 111 -5.40 7.25 18.37
CA ARG A 111 -5.49 5.92 18.96
C ARG A 111 -6.46 4.98 18.24
N CYS A 112 -7.03 5.39 17.10
CA CYS A 112 -7.97 4.58 16.32
C CYS A 112 -9.21 4.09 17.10
N THR A 113 -9.70 4.91 18.02
CA THR A 113 -10.87 4.61 18.88
C THR A 113 -12.14 5.33 18.41
N GLU A 114 -12.01 6.40 17.64
CA GLU A 114 -13.17 7.15 17.14
C GLU A 114 -13.77 6.44 15.93
N ARG A 115 -15.07 6.14 15.99
CA ARG A 115 -15.79 5.55 14.86
C ARG A 115 -16.11 6.61 13.80
N ARG A 116 -15.98 6.23 12.53
CA ARG A 116 -16.32 7.04 11.36
C ARG A 116 -17.19 6.22 10.41
N LEU A 117 -18.43 6.65 10.22
CA LEU A 117 -19.31 6.10 9.18
C LEU A 117 -19.14 6.88 7.88
N LEU A 118 -18.98 6.17 6.77
CA LEU A 118 -19.00 6.74 5.42
C LEU A 118 -20.04 5.98 4.60
N VAL A 119 -20.95 6.72 3.97
CA VAL A 119 -22.02 6.15 3.14
C VAL A 119 -21.64 6.29 1.67
N ARG A 120 -21.56 5.16 0.95
CA ARG A 120 -21.43 5.15 -0.51
C ARG A 120 -22.82 5.28 -1.12
N ARG A 121 -23.09 6.42 -1.75
CA ARG A 121 -24.37 6.71 -2.42
C ARG A 121 -24.27 6.42 -3.92
N ASN A 122 -25.41 6.23 -4.58
CA ASN A 122 -25.46 6.16 -6.04
C ASN A 122 -25.01 7.51 -6.63
N ILE A 123 -24.18 7.46 -7.67
CA ILE A 123 -23.65 8.65 -8.35
C ILE A 123 -24.78 9.51 -8.94
N PHE A 124 -25.88 8.89 -9.38
CA PHE A 124 -27.01 9.61 -9.96
C PHE A 124 -27.78 10.45 -8.94
N ASP A 125 -27.81 10.01 -7.68
CA ASP A 125 -28.50 10.65 -6.55
C ASP A 125 -27.70 11.81 -5.93
N LEU A 126 -26.48 12.06 -6.41
CA LEU A 126 -25.64 13.16 -5.94
C LEU A 126 -26.12 14.50 -6.53
N SER A 127 -26.04 15.55 -5.72
CA SER A 127 -26.22 16.94 -6.17
C SER A 127 -25.12 17.34 -7.16
N VAL A 128 -25.39 18.38 -7.97
CA VAL A 128 -24.40 18.91 -8.93
C VAL A 128 -23.06 19.26 -8.27
N PRO A 129 -23.01 19.94 -7.11
CA PRO A 129 -21.74 20.21 -6.42
C PRO A 129 -21.01 18.95 -5.96
N GLU A 130 -21.73 17.93 -5.48
CA GLU A 130 -21.13 16.65 -5.07
C GLU A 130 -20.53 15.91 -6.26
N LYS A 131 -21.22 15.86 -7.40
CA LYS A 131 -20.71 15.28 -8.65
C LYS A 131 -19.44 16.00 -9.13
N ASN A 132 -19.46 17.33 -9.14
CA ASN A 132 -18.30 18.14 -9.53
C ASN A 132 -17.11 17.88 -8.61
N LYS A 133 -17.33 17.80 -7.29
CA LYS A 133 -16.29 17.47 -6.31
C LYS A 133 -15.72 16.06 -6.52
N PHE A 134 -16.57 15.08 -6.78
CA PHE A 134 -16.14 13.71 -7.07
C PHE A 134 -15.24 13.66 -8.31
N LEU A 135 -15.66 14.29 -9.42
CA LEU A 135 -14.86 14.36 -10.65
C LEU A 135 -13.54 15.10 -10.42
N ALA A 136 -13.56 16.23 -9.71
CA ALA A 136 -12.35 16.97 -9.38
C ALA A 136 -11.34 16.13 -8.57
N TYR A 137 -11.81 15.32 -7.62
CA TYR A 137 -10.93 14.42 -6.85
C TYR A 137 -10.44 13.20 -7.64
N LEU A 138 -11.21 12.69 -8.61
CA LEU A 138 -10.69 11.69 -9.55
C LEU A 138 -9.56 12.26 -10.41
N THR A 139 -9.74 13.48 -10.93
CA THR A 139 -8.70 14.19 -11.67
C THR A 139 -7.47 14.43 -10.79
N LEU A 140 -7.66 14.91 -9.55
CA LEU A 140 -6.57 15.10 -8.60
C LEU A 140 -5.81 13.79 -8.35
N ALA A 141 -6.51 12.69 -8.09
CA ALA A 141 -5.90 11.37 -7.88
C ALA A 141 -5.12 10.88 -9.12
N LYS A 142 -5.61 11.18 -10.33
CA LYS A 142 -4.90 10.83 -11.58
C LYS A 142 -3.57 11.57 -11.73
N HIS A 143 -3.46 12.78 -11.19
CA HIS A 143 -2.29 13.66 -11.32
C HIS A 143 -1.42 13.75 -10.07
N THR A 144 -1.82 13.12 -8.96
CA THR A 144 -1.07 13.14 -7.70
C THR A 144 -0.29 11.84 -7.52
N THR A 145 1.03 11.95 -7.40
CA THR A 145 1.89 10.80 -7.05
C THR A 145 1.54 10.27 -5.66
N SER A 146 1.48 8.94 -5.50
CA SER A 146 1.24 8.34 -4.19
C SER A 146 2.32 8.78 -3.19
N PRO A 147 1.93 9.30 -2.01
CA PRO A 147 2.87 9.56 -0.93
C PRO A 147 3.52 8.27 -0.42
#